data_AF-A0A8T0E8U3-F1
#
_entry.id   AF-A0A8T0E8U3-F1
#
_cell.length_a   1.000
_cell.length_b   1.000
_cell.length_c   1.000
_cell.angle_alpha   90.00
_cell.angle_beta   90.00
_cell.angle_gamma   90.00
#
_symmetry.space_group_name_H-M   'P 1'
#
loop_
_entity.id
_entity.type
_entity.pdbx_description
1 polymer ?
#
loop_
_entity_poly.entity_id
_entity_poly.type
_entity_poly.pdbx_seq_one_letter_code
_entity_poly.pdbx_strand_id
1 'polypeptide(L)' 'MVASVTADCGEFASCGDGACCAGSSYHRTCRPLSKNGMPCEPRHNGDQYQTACPCEEGLICSVIRRCQSANSLPLQ' A
#
# COMPACT_ATOMS: atom_id res chain seq x y z
N MET A 1 6.81 -17.65 -6.72
CA MET A 1 7.47 -16.76 -7.70
C MET A 1 7.24 -15.34 -7.19
N VAL A 2 8.27 -14.57 -6.89
CA VAL A 2 8.13 -13.21 -6.33
C VAL A 2 8.08 -12.21 -7.48
N ALA A 3 6.96 -11.49 -7.59
CA ALA A 3 6.74 -10.48 -8.61
C ALA A 3 7.62 -9.24 -8.33
N SER A 4 8.50 -8.88 -9.27
CA SER A 4 9.27 -7.64 -9.23
C SER A 4 8.34 -6.42 -9.11
N VAL A 5 8.82 -5.30 -8.56
CA VAL A 5 8.09 -4.00 -8.33
C VAL A 5 7.56 -3.33 -9.63
N THR A 6 7.54 -4.05 -10.75
CA THR A 6 7.01 -3.64 -12.04
C THR A 6 6.15 -4.70 -12.71
N ALA A 7 5.96 -5.86 -12.08
CA ALA A 7 5.10 -6.92 -12.58
C ALA A 7 3.63 -6.55 -12.35
N ASP A 8 2.79 -6.94 -13.29
CA ASP A 8 1.34 -6.94 -13.12
C ASP A 8 0.94 -7.83 -11.95
N CYS A 9 -0.10 -7.42 -11.24
CA CYS A 9 -0.58 -8.08 -10.03
C CYS A 9 -2.11 -8.13 -10.03
N GLY A 10 -2.70 -9.03 -9.24
CA GLY A 10 -4.15 -9.22 -9.23
C GLY A 10 -4.58 -10.50 -8.52
N GLU A 11 -5.74 -11.02 -8.89
CA GLU A 11 -6.44 -12.15 -8.23
C GLU A 11 -5.57 -13.43 -8.09
N PHE A 12 -4.59 -13.61 -8.98
CA PHE A 12 -3.70 -14.78 -9.01
C PHE A 12 -2.22 -14.46 -8.73
N ALA A 13 -1.88 -13.19 -8.53
CA ALA A 13 -0.50 -12.72 -8.42
C ALA A 13 -0.34 -11.75 -7.25
N SER A 14 0.29 -12.24 -6.17
CA SER A 14 0.61 -11.45 -4.99
C SER A 14 1.97 -10.78 -5.14
N CYS A 15 2.05 -9.54 -4.67
CA CYS A 15 3.32 -8.84 -4.54
C CYS A 15 4.09 -9.39 -3.34
N GLY A 16 5.43 -9.38 -3.43
CA GLY A 16 6.27 -9.80 -2.32
C GLY A 16 6.12 -8.90 -1.09
N ASP A 17 6.66 -9.36 0.04
CA ASP A 17 6.70 -8.58 1.29
C ASP A 17 7.34 -7.21 1.06
N GLY A 18 6.70 -6.15 1.58
CA GLY A 18 7.11 -4.77 1.32
C GLY A 18 6.55 -4.13 0.04
N ALA A 19 5.67 -4.83 -0.68
CA ALA A 19 4.93 -4.31 -1.82
C ALA A 19 3.43 -4.66 -1.74
N CYS A 20 2.60 -3.93 -2.47
CA CYS A 20 1.18 -4.21 -2.60
C CYS A 20 0.75 -4.12 -4.06
N CYS A 21 -0.41 -4.70 -4.38
CA CYS A 21 -0.98 -4.55 -5.69
C CYS A 21 -1.80 -3.26 -5.80
N ALA A 22 -1.28 -2.26 -6.51
CA ALA A 22 -1.95 -0.98 -6.68
C ALA A 22 -2.06 -0.53 -8.15
N GLY A 23 -3.20 0.09 -8.49
CA GLY A 23 -3.43 0.73 -9.77
C GLY A 23 -4.88 0.65 -10.23
N SER A 24 -5.14 1.14 -11.44
CA SER A 24 -6.46 1.04 -12.07
C SER A 24 -6.86 -0.42 -12.28
N SER A 25 -8.16 -0.72 -12.26
CA SER A 25 -8.69 -2.08 -12.41
C SER A 25 -8.14 -2.87 -13.61
N TYR A 26 -7.76 -2.17 -14.68
CA TYR A 26 -7.21 -2.74 -15.92
C TYR A 26 -5.68 -2.78 -15.97
N HIS A 27 -4.97 -2.09 -15.06
CA HIS A 27 -3.52 -1.99 -15.01
C HIS A 27 -3.05 -1.84 -13.55
N ARG A 28 -3.02 -2.96 -12.83
CA ARG A 28 -2.46 -3.00 -11.48
C ARG A 28 -1.04 -3.52 -11.56
N THR A 29 -0.16 -2.91 -10.77
CA THR A 29 1.24 -3.28 -10.71
C THR A 29 1.68 -3.38 -9.26
N CYS A 30 2.67 -4.22 -8.99
CA CYS A 30 3.28 -4.26 -7.67
C CYS A 30 3.96 -2.93 -7.38
N ARG A 31 3.52 -2.25 -6.34
CA ARG A 31 4.05 -0.96 -5.91
C ARG A 31 4.65 -1.12 -4.51
N PRO A 32 5.73 -0.40 -4.17
CA PRO A 32 6.28 -0.46 -2.82
C PRO A 32 5.27 0.10 -1.82
N LEU A 33 5.35 -0.37 -0.57
CA LEU A 33 4.60 0.21 0.54
C LEU A 33 4.88 1.71 0.68
N SER A 34 3.87 2.46 1.11
CA SER A 34 3.96 3.91 1.24
C SER A 34 4.81 4.30 2.44
N LYS A 35 5.75 5.23 2.21
CA LYS A 35 6.67 5.74 3.24
C LYS A 35 6.09 6.94 3.98
N ASN A 36 6.74 7.38 5.04
CA ASN A 36 6.31 8.54 5.83
C ASN A 36 6.08 9.79 4.95
N GLY A 37 4.90 10.39 5.08
CA GLY A 37 4.43 11.53 4.29
C GLY A 37 3.80 11.18 2.94
N MET A 38 3.94 9.94 2.46
CA MET A 38 3.35 9.52 1.19
C MET A 38 1.85 9.23 1.30
N PRO A 39 1.09 9.38 0.20
CA PRO A 39 -0.30 8.95 0.16
C PRO A 39 -0.43 7.45 0.43
N CYS A 40 -1.49 7.06 1.10
CA CYS A 40 -1.77 5.67 1.44
C CYS A 40 -3.26 5.36 1.33
N GLU A 41 -3.56 4.08 1.19
CA GLU A 41 -4.91 3.56 1.39
C GLU A 41 -4.96 2.63 2.62
N PRO A 42 -6.08 2.65 3.37
CA PRO A 42 -6.24 1.80 4.54
C PRO A 42 -6.18 0.32 4.12
N ARG A 43 -5.51 -0.50 4.94
CA ARG A 43 -5.37 -1.93 4.67
C ARG A 43 -6.75 -2.59 4.73
N HIS A 44 -7.11 -3.32 3.67
CA HIS A 44 -8.39 -4.02 3.53
C HIS A 44 -8.14 -5.45 3.03
N ASN A 45 -9.11 -6.34 3.22
CA ASN A 45 -8.96 -7.79 2.98
C ASN A 45 -8.68 -8.20 1.52
N GLY A 46 -8.64 -7.24 0.58
CA GLY A 46 -8.53 -7.53 -0.86
C GLY A 46 -7.12 -7.48 -1.43
N ASP A 47 -6.12 -6.98 -0.69
CA ASP A 47 -4.75 -6.68 -1.16
C ASP A 47 -4.70 -5.89 -2.49
N GLN A 48 -5.78 -5.17 -2.79
CA GLN A 48 -6.11 -4.64 -4.10
C GLN A 48 -6.40 -3.15 -4.00
N TYR A 49 -5.37 -2.35 -4.15
CA TYR A 49 -5.41 -0.92 -3.92
C TYR A 49 -5.63 -0.17 -5.24
N GLN A 50 -6.33 0.96 -5.18
CA GLN A 50 -6.59 1.77 -6.38
C GLN A 50 -5.62 2.92 -6.49
N THR A 51 -5.37 3.60 -5.35
CA THR A 51 -4.65 4.87 -5.36
C THR A 51 -3.21 4.73 -4.89
N ALA A 52 -2.99 4.02 -3.79
CA ALA A 52 -1.68 3.88 -3.16
C ALA A 52 -1.63 2.64 -2.29
N CYS A 53 -0.42 2.15 -2.03
CA CYS A 53 -0.22 1.06 -1.10
C CYS A 53 -0.49 1.46 0.35
N PRO A 54 -0.72 0.47 1.22
CA PRO A 54 -0.72 0.71 2.66
C PRO A 54 0.69 1.13 3.08
N CYS A 55 0.77 1.69 4.28
CA CYS A 55 2.03 2.15 4.83
C CYS A 55 2.99 1.00 5.11
N GLU A 56 4.29 1.28 5.05
CA GLU A 56 5.32 0.37 5.57
C GLU A 56 5.14 0.13 7.07
N GLU A 57 5.79 -0.92 7.57
CA GLU A 57 5.65 -1.34 8.96
C GLU A 57 6.07 -0.22 9.94
N GLY A 58 5.30 -0.04 11.01
CA GLY A 58 5.51 1.05 11.98
C GLY A 58 4.88 2.39 11.61
N LEU A 59 4.32 2.52 10.40
CA LEU A 59 3.54 3.69 9.99
C LEU A 59 2.05 3.36 9.93
N ILE A 60 1.23 4.38 10.21
CA ILE A 60 -0.22 4.31 10.12
C ILE A 60 -0.73 5.24 9.02
N CYS A 61 -1.76 4.79 8.32
CA CYS A 61 -2.45 5.60 7.34
C CYS A 61 -3.46 6.51 8.05
N SER A 62 -3.13 7.79 8.20
CA SER A 62 -3.98 8.78 8.87
C SER A 62 -5.26 9.07 8.08
N VAL A 63 -6.25 9.71 8.71
CA VAL A 63 -7.51 10.14 8.07
C VAL A 63 -7.30 11.03 6.83
N ILE A 64 -6.18 11.73 6.75
CA ILE A 64 -5.75 12.51 5.58
C ILE A 64 -5.17 11.65 4.45
N ARG A 65 -5.29 10.32 4.52
CA ARG A 65 -4.73 9.33 3.58
C ARG A 65 -3.24 9.51 3.35
N ARG A 66 -2.47 9.76 4.42
CA ARG A 66 -1.01 9.81 4.38
C ARG A 66 -0.39 8.98 5.49
N CYS A 67 0.74 8.37 5.19
CA CYS A 67 1.50 7.60 6.17
C CYS A 67 2.19 8.53 7.15
N GLN A 68 2.02 8.26 8.44
CA GLN A 68 2.66 8.98 9.52
C GLN A 68 3.08 7.97 10.59
N SER A 69 4.10 8.31 11.39
CA SER A 69 4.46 7.46 12.53
C SER A 69 3.31 7.38 13.51
N ALA A 70 3.06 6.19 14.07
CA ALA A 70 2.03 6.01 15.09
C ALA A 70 2.21 6.97 16.28
N ASN A 71 3.44 7.33 16.59
CA ASN A 71 3.80 8.30 17.64
C ASN A 71 3.47 9.77 17.30
N SER A 72 3.00 10.06 16.08
CA SER A 72 2.64 11.41 15.63
C SER A 72 1.15 11.61 15.41
N LEU A 73 0.33 10.57 15.64
CA LEU A 73 -1.12 10.76 15.73
C LEU A 73 -1.43 11.38 17.09
N PRO A 74 -2.02 12.59 17.17
CA PRO A 74 -2.56 13.06 18.42
C PRO A 74 -3.66 12.05 18.84
N LEU A 75 -3.45 11.40 19.99
CA LEU A 75 -4.51 10.72 20.73
C LEU A 75 -5.67 11.72 20.85
N GLN A 76 -6.73 11.50 20.06
CA GLN A 76 -8.04 12.10 20.30
C GLN A 76 -8.80 11.21 21.26
#